data_AF-A0A1D3JGY7-F1
#
_entry.id   AF-A0A1D3JGY7-F1
#
_cell.length_a   1.000
_cell.length_b   1.000
_cell.length_c   1.000
_cell.angle_alpha   90.00
_cell.angle_beta   90.00
_cell.angle_gamma   90.00
#
_symmetry.space_group_name_H-M   'P 1'
#
loop_
_entity.id
_entity.type
_entity.pdbx_description
1 polymer ?
#
loop_
_entity_poly.entity_id
_entity_poly.type
_entity_poly.pdbx_seq_one_letter_code
_entity_poly.pdbx_strand_id
1 'polypeptide(L)'
;MVKLEESKKNQILMHFDDEVELADSSKSFTLLNPLKNDNENLYKIGCKLDHYYKNKEVINVMLGPSYSVSDTEYCGFLNEWLNREKIDYISSGSKCEGNIKLWEEYIEVLWKQLEKDIQDSYSCERNTTIYKCSISHEMKTALSVGFTLLGTFLITFYFLYKFSPIGPRIHSCRNKKKRITKNIVLGESCELLERYSENVISPTEDGRIRIGYNSAGN
;
A
#
# COMPACT_ATOMS: atom_id res chain seq x y z
N MET A 1 -42.55 -12.43 -17.03
CA MET A 1 -41.46 -12.87 -17.91
C MET A 1 -40.12 -12.35 -17.40
N VAL A 2 -39.92 -11.02 -17.30
CA VAL A 2 -38.69 -10.38 -16.75
C VAL A 2 -38.23 -10.95 -15.39
N LYS A 3 -39.13 -11.07 -14.40
CA LYS A 3 -38.79 -11.59 -13.06
C LYS A 3 -38.33 -13.07 -13.05
N LEU A 4 -38.75 -13.84 -14.05
CA LEU A 4 -38.39 -15.25 -14.21
C LEU A 4 -37.02 -15.39 -14.88
N GLU A 5 -36.73 -14.55 -15.88
CA GLU A 5 -35.41 -14.48 -16.53
C GLU A 5 -34.32 -14.03 -15.53
N GLU A 6 -34.61 -13.05 -14.69
CA GLU A 6 -33.70 -12.59 -13.64
C GLU A 6 -33.43 -13.66 -12.58
N SER A 7 -34.46 -14.43 -12.21
CA SER A 7 -34.32 -15.56 -11.27
C SER A 7 -33.47 -16.71 -11.83
N LYS A 8 -33.59 -17.01 -13.13
CA LYS A 8 -32.77 -18.03 -13.81
C LYS A 8 -31.31 -17.61 -13.90
N LYS A 9 -31.07 -16.38 -14.37
CA LYS A 9 -29.72 -15.81 -14.48
C LYS A 9 -28.99 -15.87 -13.14
N ASN A 10 -29.64 -15.46 -12.06
CA ASN A 10 -29.03 -15.47 -10.73
C ASN A 10 -28.66 -16.88 -10.26
N GLN A 11 -29.47 -17.89 -10.54
CA GLN A 11 -29.15 -19.28 -10.20
C GLN A 11 -27.91 -19.78 -10.94
N ILE A 12 -27.79 -19.48 -12.24
CA ILE A 12 -26.62 -19.88 -13.04
C ILE A 12 -25.36 -19.16 -12.57
N LEU A 13 -25.46 -17.85 -12.32
CA LEU A 13 -24.32 -17.07 -11.84
C LEU A 13 -23.85 -17.54 -10.45
N MET A 14 -24.77 -17.92 -9.56
CA MET A 14 -24.41 -18.51 -8.26
C MET A 14 -23.72 -19.86 -8.43
N HIS A 15 -24.17 -20.69 -9.37
CA HIS A 15 -23.53 -21.97 -9.65
C HIS A 15 -22.07 -21.78 -10.11
N PHE A 16 -21.78 -20.73 -10.88
CA PHE A 16 -20.40 -20.43 -11.28
C PHE A 16 -19.46 -20.06 -10.11
N ASP A 17 -20.03 -19.70 -8.95
CA ASP A 17 -19.26 -19.38 -7.77
C ASP A 17 -18.87 -20.62 -6.95
N ASP A 18 -19.39 -21.81 -7.30
CA ASP A 18 -19.04 -23.09 -6.65
C ASP A 18 -17.55 -23.42 -6.80
N GLU A 19 -17.00 -24.12 -5.79
CA GLU A 19 -15.59 -24.55 -5.79
C GLU A 19 -15.34 -25.67 -6.81
N VAL A 20 -14.25 -25.54 -7.55
CA VAL A 20 -13.88 -26.46 -8.64
C VAL A 20 -12.39 -26.76 -8.55
N GLU A 21 -12.05 -28.04 -8.65
CA GLU A 21 -10.67 -28.51 -8.82
C GLU A 21 -10.47 -29.09 -10.22
N LEU A 22 -9.32 -28.79 -10.83
CA LEU A 22 -8.93 -29.38 -12.11
C LEU A 22 -8.22 -30.71 -11.92
N ALA A 23 -8.50 -31.65 -12.81
CA ALA A 23 -7.67 -32.84 -12.94
C ALA A 23 -6.28 -32.44 -13.48
N ASP A 24 -5.23 -32.93 -12.80
CA ASP A 24 -3.82 -32.67 -13.13
C ASP A 24 -3.44 -33.06 -14.58
N SER A 25 -4.22 -33.94 -15.21
CA SER A 25 -4.01 -34.41 -16.59
C SER A 25 -4.59 -33.51 -17.67
N SER A 26 -5.33 -32.45 -17.31
CA SER A 26 -5.98 -31.58 -18.29
C SER A 26 -4.99 -30.62 -18.96
N LYS A 27 -5.18 -30.31 -20.25
CA LYS A 27 -4.37 -29.28 -20.94
C LYS A 27 -4.42 -27.93 -20.23
N SER A 28 -5.58 -27.57 -19.70
CA SER A 28 -5.82 -26.36 -18.92
C SER A 28 -5.01 -26.33 -17.64
N PHE A 29 -4.80 -27.49 -16.98
CA PHE A 29 -3.90 -27.60 -15.84
C PHE A 29 -2.47 -27.22 -16.24
N THR A 30 -1.95 -27.71 -17.38
CA THR A 30 -0.60 -27.34 -17.84
C THR A 30 -0.42 -25.84 -18.03
N LEU A 31 -1.43 -25.14 -18.55
CA LEU A 31 -1.42 -23.68 -18.70
C LEU A 31 -1.49 -22.96 -17.33
N LEU A 32 -2.35 -23.43 -16.42
CA LEU A 32 -2.65 -22.73 -15.17
C LEU A 32 -1.72 -23.10 -14.01
N ASN A 33 -1.03 -24.23 -14.05
CA ASN A 33 -0.18 -24.74 -12.98
C ASN A 33 0.85 -23.72 -12.45
N PRO A 34 1.48 -22.86 -13.28
CA PRO A 34 2.37 -21.80 -12.79
C PRO A 34 1.69 -20.84 -11.79
N LEU A 35 0.37 -20.64 -11.89
CA LEU A 35 -0.38 -19.75 -11.00
C LEU A 35 -0.74 -20.40 -9.66
N LYS A 36 -0.68 -21.73 -9.53
CA LYS A 36 -1.27 -22.47 -8.39
C LYS A 36 -0.77 -21.97 -7.03
N ASN A 37 0.51 -21.62 -6.94
CA ASN A 37 1.13 -21.12 -5.70
C ASN A 37 1.30 -19.59 -5.68
N ASP A 38 1.59 -18.98 -6.83
CA ASP A 38 1.97 -17.57 -6.91
C ASP A 38 0.75 -16.64 -7.06
N ASN A 39 -0.36 -17.18 -7.58
CA ASN A 39 -1.58 -16.43 -7.84
C ASN A 39 -2.83 -17.33 -7.74
N GLU A 40 -3.06 -17.84 -6.54
CA GLU A 40 -4.12 -18.81 -6.23
C GLU A 40 -5.51 -18.35 -6.69
N ASN A 41 -5.82 -17.06 -6.56
CA ASN A 41 -7.11 -16.53 -7.01
C ASN A 41 -7.29 -16.66 -8.53
N LEU A 42 -6.29 -16.22 -9.31
CA LEU A 42 -6.33 -16.34 -10.76
C LEU A 42 -6.36 -17.80 -11.21
N TYR A 43 -5.64 -18.68 -10.51
CA TYR A 43 -5.69 -20.13 -10.73
C TYR A 43 -7.11 -20.67 -10.54
N LYS A 44 -7.79 -20.33 -9.43
CA LYS A 44 -9.17 -20.77 -9.16
C LYS A 44 -10.15 -20.27 -10.21
N ILE A 45 -10.04 -19.01 -10.64
CA ILE A 45 -10.86 -18.45 -11.72
C ILE A 45 -10.67 -19.26 -13.01
N GLY A 46 -9.42 -19.58 -13.36
CA GLY A 46 -9.12 -20.42 -14.53
C GLY A 46 -9.71 -21.84 -14.43
N CYS A 47 -9.65 -22.46 -13.24
CA CYS A 47 -10.23 -23.78 -13.00
C CYS A 47 -11.75 -23.78 -13.21
N LYS A 48 -12.43 -22.79 -12.64
CA LYS A 48 -13.87 -22.57 -12.81
C LYS A 48 -14.22 -22.35 -14.28
N LEU A 49 -13.47 -21.49 -14.98
CA LEU A 49 -13.68 -21.25 -16.40
C LEU A 49 -13.61 -22.55 -17.22
N ASP A 50 -12.56 -23.36 -17.05
CA ASP A 50 -12.44 -24.64 -17.76
C ASP A 50 -13.64 -25.56 -17.51
N HIS A 51 -14.01 -25.70 -16.24
CA HIS A 51 -15.10 -26.58 -15.83
C HIS A 51 -16.44 -26.12 -16.40
N TYR A 52 -16.81 -24.85 -16.22
CA TYR A 52 -18.10 -24.34 -16.69
C TYR A 52 -18.12 -24.22 -18.20
N TYR A 53 -17.00 -23.90 -18.84
CA TYR A 53 -16.94 -23.94 -20.29
C TYR A 53 -17.31 -25.34 -20.75
N LYS A 54 -16.62 -26.40 -20.31
CA LYS A 54 -16.82 -27.79 -20.79
C LYS A 54 -18.13 -28.45 -20.35
N ASN A 55 -18.69 -28.10 -19.20
CA ASN A 55 -19.84 -28.79 -18.59
C ASN A 55 -21.17 -28.06 -18.77
N LYS A 56 -21.38 -27.32 -19.86
CA LYS A 56 -22.62 -26.53 -20.08
C LYS A 56 -23.91 -27.35 -19.92
N GLU A 57 -23.89 -28.62 -20.30
CA GLU A 57 -25.09 -29.49 -20.29
C GLU A 57 -25.60 -29.78 -18.87
N VAL A 58 -24.73 -29.64 -17.86
CA VAL A 58 -25.08 -29.82 -16.45
C VAL A 58 -26.12 -28.78 -16.00
N ILE A 59 -26.15 -27.59 -16.62
CA ILE A 59 -27.06 -26.53 -16.23
C ILE A 59 -28.50 -26.81 -16.61
N ASN A 60 -28.74 -27.41 -17.77
CA ASN A 60 -30.08 -27.83 -18.16
C ASN A 60 -30.60 -28.95 -17.23
N VAL A 61 -29.70 -29.79 -16.72
CA VAL A 61 -30.05 -30.79 -15.69
C VAL A 61 -30.37 -30.13 -14.35
N MET A 62 -29.57 -29.13 -13.93
CA MET A 62 -29.76 -28.41 -12.67
C MET A 62 -31.08 -27.64 -12.60
N LEU A 63 -31.48 -26.99 -13.70
CA LEU A 63 -32.69 -26.17 -13.76
C LEU A 63 -33.98 -27.00 -13.91
N GLY A 64 -33.87 -28.27 -14.30
CA GLY A 64 -34.98 -29.20 -14.48
C GLY A 64 -35.76 -29.00 -15.80
N PRO A 65 -36.72 -29.90 -16.09
CA PRO A 65 -37.35 -30.01 -17.42
C PRO A 65 -38.23 -28.82 -17.82
N SER A 66 -38.54 -27.94 -16.87
CA SER A 66 -39.35 -26.73 -17.10
C SER A 66 -38.55 -25.58 -17.70
N TYR A 67 -37.21 -25.69 -17.75
CA TYR A 67 -36.34 -24.61 -18.15
C TYR A 67 -35.19 -25.13 -19.02
N SER A 68 -35.09 -24.61 -20.25
CA SER A 68 -33.92 -24.76 -21.10
C SER A 68 -33.18 -23.44 -21.20
N VAL A 69 -31.85 -23.48 -21.15
CA VAL A 69 -30.99 -22.34 -21.44
C VAL A 69 -30.38 -22.60 -22.82
N SER A 70 -30.56 -21.64 -23.75
CA SER A 70 -29.91 -21.73 -25.05
C SER A 70 -28.41 -21.50 -24.92
N ASP A 71 -27.63 -22.01 -25.88
CA ASP A 71 -26.18 -21.82 -25.92
C ASP A 71 -25.81 -20.33 -25.90
N THR A 72 -26.54 -19.50 -26.63
CA THR A 72 -26.34 -18.04 -26.66
C THR A 72 -26.55 -17.40 -25.28
N GLU A 73 -27.61 -17.78 -24.56
CA GLU A 73 -27.86 -17.29 -23.20
C GLU A 73 -26.77 -17.75 -22.24
N TYR A 74 -26.38 -19.02 -22.33
CA TYR A 74 -25.31 -19.59 -21.51
C TYR A 74 -23.98 -18.87 -21.71
N CYS A 75 -23.56 -18.69 -22.97
CA CYS A 75 -22.35 -17.95 -23.31
C CYS A 75 -22.44 -16.49 -22.85
N GLY A 76 -23.63 -15.87 -22.87
CA GLY A 76 -23.87 -14.55 -22.33
C GLY A 76 -23.59 -14.48 -20.82
N PHE A 77 -24.16 -15.42 -20.05
CA PHE A 77 -23.93 -15.50 -18.60
C PHE A 77 -22.48 -15.83 -18.25
N LEU A 78 -21.83 -16.72 -18.99
CA LEU A 78 -20.43 -17.07 -18.77
C LEU A 78 -19.50 -15.86 -19.04
N ASN A 79 -19.75 -15.10 -20.10
CA ASN A 79 -19.01 -13.86 -20.37
C ASN A 79 -19.24 -12.80 -19.29
N GLU A 80 -20.48 -12.64 -18.84
CA GLU A 80 -20.81 -11.70 -17.77
C GLU A 80 -20.08 -12.05 -16.47
N TRP A 81 -20.15 -13.31 -16.07
CA TRP A 81 -19.42 -13.84 -14.92
C TRP A 81 -17.92 -13.60 -15.06
N LEU A 82 -17.32 -14.01 -16.19
CA LEU A 82 -15.88 -13.89 -16.37
C LEU A 82 -15.40 -12.43 -16.39
N ASN A 83 -16.22 -11.51 -16.93
CA ASN A 83 -15.90 -10.07 -16.90
C ASN A 83 -16.02 -9.48 -15.48
N ARG A 84 -16.94 -9.96 -14.65
CA ARG A 84 -17.00 -9.59 -13.23
C ARG A 84 -15.75 -10.06 -12.50
N GLU A 85 -15.38 -11.33 -12.65
CA GLU A 85 -14.16 -11.89 -12.06
C GLU A 85 -12.90 -11.13 -12.54
N LYS A 86 -12.88 -10.70 -13.81
CA LYS A 86 -11.80 -9.85 -14.37
C LYS A 86 -11.67 -8.53 -13.60
N ILE A 87 -12.79 -7.85 -13.38
CA ILE A 87 -12.82 -6.56 -12.67
C ILE A 87 -12.36 -6.75 -11.23
N ASP A 88 -12.89 -7.75 -10.54
CA ASP A 88 -12.58 -8.02 -9.14
C ASP A 88 -11.11 -8.40 -8.98
N TYR A 89 -10.58 -9.27 -9.84
CA TYR A 89 -9.18 -9.64 -9.84
C TYR A 89 -8.25 -8.45 -10.13
N ILE A 90 -8.52 -7.68 -11.18
CA ILE A 90 -7.66 -6.55 -11.56
C ILE A 90 -7.70 -5.43 -10.53
N SER A 91 -8.87 -5.15 -9.97
CA SER A 91 -9.03 -4.12 -8.94
C SER A 91 -8.53 -4.56 -7.56
N SER A 92 -8.33 -5.88 -7.36
CA SER A 92 -7.75 -6.40 -6.12
C SER A 92 -6.26 -6.09 -6.00
N GLY A 93 -5.88 -5.48 -4.88
CA GLY A 93 -4.49 -5.20 -4.53
C GLY A 93 -3.88 -3.97 -5.21
N SER A 94 -2.56 -3.80 -5.06
CA SER A 94 -1.83 -2.61 -5.52
C SER A 94 -1.21 -2.74 -6.92
N LYS A 95 -1.39 -3.88 -7.60
CA LYS A 95 -0.70 -4.23 -8.85
C LYS A 95 -1.65 -4.30 -10.05
N CYS A 96 -2.52 -3.30 -10.21
CA CYS A 96 -3.54 -3.30 -11.25
C CYS A 96 -3.00 -3.62 -12.66
N GLU A 97 -1.93 -2.93 -13.11
CA GLU A 97 -1.34 -3.17 -14.43
C GLU A 97 -0.67 -4.55 -14.54
N GLY A 98 -0.15 -5.08 -13.44
CA GLY A 98 0.40 -6.43 -13.38
C GLY A 98 -0.70 -7.50 -13.50
N ASN A 99 -1.81 -7.28 -12.82
CA ASN A 99 -2.97 -8.17 -12.86
C ASN A 99 -3.61 -8.20 -14.25
N ILE A 100 -3.67 -7.07 -14.96
CA ILE A 100 -4.09 -7.05 -16.38
C ILE A 100 -3.22 -8.01 -17.21
N LYS A 101 -1.90 -7.92 -17.09
CA LYS A 101 -0.99 -8.77 -17.88
C LYS A 101 -1.19 -10.25 -17.58
N LEU A 102 -1.28 -10.61 -16.30
CA LEU A 102 -1.53 -11.99 -15.89
C LEU A 102 -2.89 -12.50 -16.40
N TRP A 103 -3.92 -11.66 -16.36
CA TRP A 103 -5.23 -12.01 -16.90
C TRP A 103 -5.18 -12.34 -18.39
N GLU A 104 -4.55 -11.46 -19.17
CA GLU A 104 -4.42 -11.64 -20.63
C GLU A 104 -3.55 -12.85 -20.98
N GLU A 105 -2.50 -13.13 -20.19
CA GLU A 105 -1.58 -14.24 -20.41
C GLU A 105 -2.20 -15.61 -20.10
N TYR A 106 -3.05 -15.70 -19.08
CA TYR A 106 -3.58 -16.98 -18.62
C TYR A 106 -5.05 -17.19 -18.95
N ILE A 107 -5.93 -16.24 -18.61
CA ILE A 107 -7.38 -16.44 -18.72
C ILE A 107 -7.88 -16.26 -20.15
N GLU A 108 -7.42 -15.21 -20.84
CA GLU A 108 -7.83 -14.99 -22.24
C GLU A 108 -7.15 -16.00 -23.18
N VAL A 109 -5.97 -16.50 -22.84
CA VAL A 109 -5.33 -17.63 -23.54
C VAL A 109 -6.09 -18.93 -23.30
N LEU A 110 -6.51 -19.20 -22.06
CA LEU A 110 -7.31 -20.37 -21.71
C LEU A 110 -8.62 -20.40 -22.50
N TRP A 111 -9.36 -19.28 -22.55
CA TRP A 111 -10.60 -19.21 -23.34
C TRP A 111 -10.38 -19.61 -24.80
N LYS A 112 -9.33 -19.08 -25.45
CA LYS A 112 -8.98 -19.41 -26.84
C LYS A 112 -8.58 -20.86 -27.02
N GLN A 113 -7.99 -21.51 -26.01
CA GLN A 113 -7.70 -22.94 -26.06
C GLN A 113 -8.99 -23.76 -25.99
N LEU A 114 -9.89 -23.40 -25.07
CA LEU A 114 -11.18 -24.05 -24.90
C LEU A 114 -12.04 -23.95 -26.16
N GLU A 115 -12.09 -22.78 -26.79
CA GLU A 115 -12.79 -22.55 -28.06
C GLU A 115 -12.27 -23.44 -29.20
N LYS A 116 -10.97 -23.74 -29.21
CA LYS A 116 -10.36 -24.62 -30.23
C LYS A 116 -10.52 -26.11 -29.94
N ASP A 117 -10.54 -26.48 -28.66
CA ASP A 117 -10.63 -27.87 -28.23
C ASP A 117 -12.05 -28.44 -28.42
N ILE A 118 -13.10 -27.61 -28.44
CA ILE A 118 -14.48 -28.04 -28.71
C ILE A 118 -14.73 -28.02 -30.22
N GLN A 119 -14.44 -29.15 -30.86
CA GLN A 119 -14.29 -29.23 -32.30
C GLN A 119 -15.58 -29.13 -33.14
N ASP A 120 -16.79 -29.12 -32.56
CA ASP A 120 -18.07 -28.94 -33.32
C ASP A 120 -19.35 -28.83 -32.44
N SER A 121 -19.26 -28.83 -31.09
CA SER A 121 -20.45 -28.98 -30.23
C SER A 121 -21.18 -27.68 -29.91
N TYR A 122 -20.45 -26.57 -29.73
CA TYR A 122 -20.94 -25.20 -29.51
C TYR A 122 -19.70 -24.30 -29.37
N SER A 123 -19.82 -23.03 -29.73
CA SER A 123 -18.76 -22.04 -29.52
C SER A 123 -19.31 -20.86 -28.74
N CYS A 124 -18.63 -20.50 -27.65
CA CYS A 124 -18.89 -19.26 -26.95
C CYS A 124 -17.89 -18.19 -27.39
N GLU A 125 -18.37 -17.21 -28.16
CA GLU A 125 -17.57 -16.04 -28.51
C GLU A 125 -17.23 -15.25 -27.24
N ARG A 126 -15.96 -14.88 -27.09
CA ARG A 126 -15.47 -14.08 -25.96
C ARG A 126 -15.83 -12.60 -26.16
N ASN A 127 -16.68 -12.06 -25.30
CA ASN A 127 -16.95 -10.62 -25.20
C ASN A 127 -16.25 -10.01 -23.97
N THR A 128 -15.03 -9.51 -24.17
CA THR A 128 -14.19 -8.96 -23.10
C THR A 128 -14.41 -7.47 -22.88
N THR A 129 -14.47 -7.04 -21.62
CA THR A 129 -14.49 -5.62 -21.25
C THR A 129 -13.07 -5.11 -21.01
N ILE A 130 -12.73 -3.98 -21.62
CA ILE A 130 -11.47 -3.28 -21.34
C ILE A 130 -11.56 -2.61 -19.98
N TYR A 131 -10.80 -3.10 -19.01
CA TYR A 131 -10.65 -2.45 -17.72
C TYR A 131 -9.44 -1.52 -17.75
N LYS A 132 -9.63 -0.26 -17.33
CA LYS A 132 -8.55 0.73 -17.20
C LYS A 132 -8.23 0.94 -15.73
N CYS A 133 -6.98 0.71 -15.36
CA CYS A 133 -6.47 1.07 -14.05
C CYS A 133 -6.64 2.57 -13.84
N SER A 134 -7.45 2.94 -12.85
CA SER A 134 -7.63 4.32 -12.45
C SER A 134 -7.15 4.48 -11.02
N ILE A 135 -6.20 5.39 -10.82
CA ILE A 135 -5.84 5.82 -9.48
C ILE A 135 -7.09 6.48 -8.90
N SER A 136 -7.56 5.98 -7.75
CA SER A 136 -8.78 6.49 -7.11
C SER A 136 -8.66 8.00 -6.91
N HIS A 137 -9.78 8.71 -7.08
CA HIS A 137 -9.83 10.16 -6.87
C HIS A 137 -9.35 10.52 -5.46
N GLU A 138 -9.72 9.70 -4.46
CA GLU A 138 -9.33 9.84 -3.07
C GLU A 138 -7.81 9.76 -2.88
N MET A 139 -7.11 8.81 -3.53
CA MET A 139 -5.64 8.76 -3.47
C MET A 139 -5.00 9.96 -4.14
N LYS A 140 -5.54 10.44 -5.26
CA LYS A 140 -5.04 11.66 -5.93
C LYS A 140 -5.18 12.87 -5.03
N THR A 141 -6.34 13.02 -4.38
CA THR A 141 -6.59 14.10 -3.42
C THR A 141 -5.67 13.98 -2.21
N ALA A 142 -5.52 12.78 -1.63
CA ALA A 142 -4.66 12.55 -0.47
C ALA A 142 -3.18 12.84 -0.78
N LEU A 143 -2.67 12.40 -1.93
CA LEU A 143 -1.31 12.71 -2.39
C LEU A 143 -1.13 14.22 -2.59
N SER A 144 -2.07 14.87 -3.28
CA SER A 144 -2.01 16.31 -3.52
C SER A 144 -2.00 17.10 -2.21
N VAL A 145 -2.94 16.84 -1.31
CA VAL A 145 -3.03 17.50 -0.01
C VAL A 145 -1.80 17.20 0.85
N GLY A 146 -1.34 15.95 0.86
CA GLY A 146 -0.15 15.53 1.59
C GLY A 146 1.11 16.26 1.14
N PHE A 147 1.35 16.35 -0.18
CA PHE A 147 2.49 17.11 -0.73
C PHE A 147 2.37 18.61 -0.45
N THR A 148 1.18 19.19 -0.53
CA THR A 148 0.97 20.61 -0.17
C THR A 148 1.30 20.85 1.30
N LEU A 149 0.77 20.04 2.21
CA LEU A 149 1.03 20.17 3.64
C LEU A 149 2.51 19.98 3.98
N LEU A 150 3.15 18.96 3.40
CA LEU A 150 4.59 18.70 3.59
C LEU A 150 5.42 19.88 3.07
N GLY A 151 5.11 20.37 1.87
CA GLY A 151 5.78 21.53 1.28
C GLY A 151 5.62 22.78 2.14
N THR A 152 4.41 23.10 2.57
CA THR A 152 4.16 24.23 3.47
C THR A 152 4.92 24.07 4.79
N PHE A 153 4.89 22.88 5.39
CA PHE A 153 5.60 22.61 6.64
C PHE A 153 7.11 22.82 6.50
N LEU A 154 7.72 22.29 5.43
CA LEU A 154 9.15 22.44 5.15
C LEU A 154 9.51 23.91 4.89
N ILE A 155 8.68 24.64 4.15
CA ILE A 155 8.89 26.07 3.88
C ILE A 155 8.79 26.87 5.19
N THR A 156 7.76 26.65 6.00
CA THR A 156 7.58 27.30 7.30
C THR A 156 8.76 26.98 8.23
N PHE A 157 9.20 25.72 8.31
CA PHE A 157 10.37 25.35 9.09
C PHE A 157 11.66 26.00 8.57
N TYR A 158 11.83 26.12 7.26
CA TYR A 158 12.98 26.81 6.68
C TYR A 158 12.99 28.30 7.03
N PHE A 159 11.84 28.99 6.92
CA PHE A 159 11.72 30.40 7.31
C PHE A 159 11.90 30.58 8.82
N LEU A 160 11.30 29.73 9.65
CA LEU A 160 11.53 29.73 11.10
C LEU A 160 12.99 29.45 11.41
N TYR A 161 13.66 28.52 10.75
CA TYR A 161 15.09 28.26 10.97
C TYR A 161 15.97 29.43 10.55
N LYS A 162 15.70 30.04 9.38
CA LYS A 162 16.49 31.14 8.81
C LYS A 162 16.30 32.47 9.54
N PHE A 163 15.09 32.74 10.02
CA PHE A 163 14.71 34.03 10.63
C PHE A 163 14.47 33.96 12.13
N SER A 164 14.52 32.78 12.75
CA SER A 164 14.42 32.71 14.21
C SER A 164 15.75 33.11 14.85
N PRO A 165 15.73 33.91 15.94
CA PRO A 165 16.90 34.22 16.75
C PRO A 165 17.35 33.00 17.59
N ILE A 166 17.00 31.79 17.16
CA ILE A 166 17.36 30.52 17.79
C ILE A 166 18.87 30.27 17.69
N GLY A 167 19.56 30.67 16.61
CA GLY A 167 21.03 30.58 16.55
C GLY A 167 21.71 31.32 17.73
N PRO A 168 21.44 32.63 17.91
CA PRO A 168 21.92 33.39 19.07
C PRO A 168 21.39 32.89 20.42
N ARG A 169 20.13 32.44 20.50
CA ARG A 169 19.54 31.92 21.75
C ARG A 169 20.10 30.56 22.17
N ILE A 170 20.37 29.65 21.22
CA ILE A 170 21.05 28.36 21.49
C ILE A 170 22.48 28.63 21.94
N HIS A 171 23.20 29.55 21.29
CA HIS A 171 24.54 29.94 21.69
C HIS A 171 24.55 30.56 23.10
N SER A 172 23.60 31.45 23.38
CA SER A 172 23.38 32.04 24.71
C SER A 172 23.05 30.98 25.76
N CYS A 173 22.17 30.02 25.46
CA CYS A 173 21.79 28.96 26.38
C CYS A 173 22.96 28.00 26.67
N ARG A 174 23.76 27.64 25.64
CA ARG A 174 25.01 26.88 25.82
C ARG A 174 26.03 27.64 26.68
N ASN A 175 26.18 28.95 26.47
CA ASN A 175 27.09 29.78 27.25
C ASN A 175 26.61 29.98 28.70
N LYS A 176 25.30 30.11 28.92
CA LYS A 176 24.71 30.16 30.25
C LYS A 176 24.96 28.85 31.00
N LYS A 177 24.81 27.70 30.33
CA LYS A 177 25.14 26.38 30.88
C LYS A 177 26.63 26.22 31.19
N LYS A 178 27.54 26.68 30.31
CA LYS A 178 29.00 26.70 30.56
C LYS A 178 29.40 27.57 31.76
N ARG A 179 28.76 28.74 31.95
CA ARG A 179 29.01 29.62 33.11
C ARG A 179 28.51 28.98 34.41
N ILE A 180 27.33 28.35 34.39
CA ILE A 180 26.79 27.64 35.56
C ILE A 180 27.69 26.45 35.93
N THR A 181 28.15 25.65 34.97
CA THR A 181 29.10 24.56 35.24
C THR A 181 30.45 25.07 35.77
N LYS A 182 30.99 26.17 35.25
CA LYS A 182 32.20 26.79 35.82
C LYS A 182 31.99 27.28 37.26
N ASN A 183 30.84 27.86 37.56
CA ASN A 183 30.54 28.35 38.91
C ASN A 183 30.26 27.22 39.90
N ILE A 184 29.70 26.08 39.45
CA ILE A 184 29.53 24.88 40.29
C ILE A 184 30.88 24.22 40.56
N VAL A 185 31.75 24.08 39.55
CA VAL A 185 33.12 23.57 39.72
C VAL A 185 33.97 24.50 40.59
N LEU A 186 33.80 25.83 40.45
CA LEU A 186 34.48 26.82 41.28
C LEU A 186 33.94 26.79 42.73
N GLY A 187 32.62 26.66 42.90
CA GLY A 187 31.97 26.52 44.22
C GLY A 187 32.40 25.27 44.97
N GLU A 188 32.52 24.14 44.28
CA GLU A 188 33.01 22.87 44.85
C GLU A 188 34.51 22.94 45.18
N SER A 189 35.31 23.67 44.40
CA SER A 189 36.72 23.92 44.72
C SER A 189 36.94 24.91 45.86
N CYS A 190 36.00 25.86 46.08
CA CYS A 190 36.04 26.78 47.22
C CYS A 190 35.60 26.11 48.52
N GLU A 191 34.56 25.25 48.51
CA GLU A 191 34.13 24.48 49.70
C GLU A 191 35.19 23.46 50.17
N LEU A 192 35.95 22.86 49.23
CA LEU A 192 37.08 21.97 49.59
C LEU A 192 38.31 22.73 50.11
N LEU A 193 38.54 23.97 49.66
CA LEU A 193 39.63 24.81 50.16
C LEU A 193 39.34 25.35 51.57
N GLU A 194 38.07 25.64 51.88
CA GLU A 194 37.67 26.15 53.20
C GLU A 194 37.92 25.10 54.29
N ARG A 195 37.77 23.80 53.98
CA ARG A 195 38.01 22.69 54.91
C ARG A 195 39.50 22.33 55.10
N TYR A 196 40.40 22.79 54.22
CA TYR A 196 41.84 22.49 54.30
C TYR A 196 42.65 23.61 54.99
N SER A 197 42.02 24.76 55.29
CA SER A 197 42.72 25.94 55.84
C SER A 197 42.78 26.02 57.37
N GLU A 198 42.16 25.07 58.10
CA GLU A 198 42.10 25.10 59.57
C GLU A 198 43.40 24.71 60.28
N ASN A 199 44.49 24.43 59.57
CA ASN A 199 45.80 24.24 60.19
C ASN A 199 46.90 24.85 59.32
N VAL A 200 47.51 25.94 59.81
CA VAL A 200 48.95 26.28 59.79
C VAL A 200 49.12 27.79 60.01
N ILE A 201 49.42 28.13 61.27
CA ILE A 201 50.37 29.12 61.82
C ILE A 201 50.83 30.27 60.87
N SER A 202 50.61 31.51 61.32
CA SER A 202 51.15 32.81 60.83
C SER A 202 52.65 32.98 61.15
N PRO A 203 53.40 34.05 60.72
CA PRO A 203 53.05 35.27 59.98
C PRO A 203 54.04 35.63 58.83
N THR A 204 53.76 36.67 58.00
CA THR A 204 54.65 37.84 57.73
C THR A 204 54.13 38.73 56.58
N GLU A 205 54.37 40.04 56.74
CA GLU A 205 54.10 41.18 55.85
C GLU A 205 54.69 41.05 54.43
N ASP A 206 54.02 41.68 53.45
CA ASP A 206 54.53 42.72 52.51
C ASP A 206 53.49 42.88 51.38
N GLY A 207 52.84 44.03 51.14
CA GLY A 207 53.43 45.11 50.36
C GLY A 207 52.47 45.61 49.26
N ARG A 208 51.61 46.58 49.64
CA ARG A 208 50.99 47.70 48.87
C ARG A 208 50.28 47.49 47.51
N ILE A 209 49.04 48.00 47.52
CA ILE A 209 48.11 48.34 46.41
C ILE A 209 48.61 49.56 45.61
N ARG A 210 48.37 49.61 44.28
CA ARG A 210 48.02 50.86 43.56
C ARG A 210 47.05 50.64 42.39
N ILE A 211 45.91 51.33 42.44
CA ILE A 211 44.90 51.48 41.38
C ILE A 211 45.20 52.79 40.63
N GLY A 212 45.23 52.77 39.31
CA GLY A 212 45.33 53.96 38.46
C GLY A 212 44.04 54.20 37.68
N TYR A 213 43.41 55.35 37.90
CA TYR A 213 42.35 55.90 37.05
C TYR A 213 42.96 56.92 36.10
N ASN A 214 42.51 56.96 34.84
CA ASN A 214 42.69 58.14 33.98
C ASN A 214 41.34 58.53 33.35
N SER A 215 40.98 59.79 33.61
CA SER A 215 39.82 60.54 33.12
C SER A 215 40.08 61.09 31.72
N ALA A 216 39.01 61.26 30.95
CA ALA A 216 38.95 61.98 29.68
C ALA A 216 38.99 63.52 29.88
N GLY A 217 39.37 64.22 28.81
CA GLY A 217 39.33 65.69 28.61
C GLY A 217 40.57 66.13 27.81
N ASN A 218 40.53 66.89 26.73
CA ASN A 218 39.49 67.65 26.00
C ASN A 218 39.79 67.57 24.51
#